data_AF-A0A397HQ23-F1
#
_entry.id   AF-A0A397HQ23-F1
#
_cell.length_a   1.000
_cell.length_b   1.000
_cell.length_c   1.000
_cell.angle_alpha   90.00
_cell.angle_beta   90.00
_cell.angle_gamma   90.00
#
_symmetry.space_group_name_H-M   'P 1'
#
loop_
_entity.id
_entity.type
_entity.pdbx_description
1 polymer ?
#
loop_
_entity_poly.entity_id
_entity_poly.type
_entity_poly.pdbx_seq_one_letter_code
_entity_poly.pdbx_strand_id
1 'polypeptide(L)'
;MHPENLQSRIFFLKKKMEEGCFTFIWKINCFNELASRHPNGTFFYSERFWSPRGHSGKFINLNIDHQRNVNNNNNNNNNNNNNNSNTDYLWRLKLFPNGVDKKSTEFISLYLEAIQTQYERQNGITGRHKKFRLALYRLGRDQLNTIQEPNLIIDRHILETNFEFNGVNADYGFARIISLKDLYPNESYLPNLPEMDLMVRAEIFDDLITTTTMTHGEGSSLMNVIPEYFINSLLPFERFFSEKLFCDVEFLFDCGSSLKAHRVILAARSEYFERLLGGEWLEGHMKTITIKDMPYLAFRCIVYHLYTGKLEDGLNFDLLKDIYSKADMLNINELTFMVTERMIKFINFDNWDQILMLGWRHFDDRLKTSGLNFAISNWMKIRNTENMKQVMECGNMDWIEELIIKKFFSPINNVYNY
;
A
#
# COMPACT_ATOMS: atom_id res chain seq x y z
N MET A 1 36.90 -31.49 -0.88
CA MET A 1 36.36 -30.46 -1.81
C MET A 1 35.73 -29.39 -0.95
N HIS A 2 36.13 -28.13 -1.15
CA HIS A 2 35.86 -27.00 -0.27
C HIS A 2 34.36 -26.71 -0.06
N PRO A 3 33.94 -26.25 1.13
CA PRO A 3 32.62 -25.70 1.38
C PRO A 3 32.57 -24.25 0.88
N GLU A 4 32.60 -24.05 -0.43
CA GLU A 4 32.41 -22.74 -1.04
C GLU A 4 30.92 -22.47 -1.28
N ASN A 5 30.43 -21.46 -0.55
CA ASN A 5 29.28 -20.60 -0.84
C ASN A 5 27.91 -21.27 -1.11
N LEU A 6 27.13 -21.47 -0.04
CA LEU A 6 25.66 -21.43 -0.14
C LEU A 6 25.13 -19.98 -0.35
N GLN A 7 25.99 -18.96 -0.23
CA GLN A 7 25.68 -17.55 -0.52
C GLN A 7 25.53 -17.25 -2.03
N SER A 8 26.00 -18.12 -2.92
CA SER A 8 26.05 -17.85 -4.37
C SER A 8 24.77 -18.19 -5.15
N ARG A 9 23.61 -18.26 -4.50
CA ARG A 9 22.30 -18.47 -5.16
C ARG A 9 21.21 -17.51 -4.68
N ILE A 10 21.60 -16.28 -4.35
CA ILE A 10 20.69 -15.17 -4.03
C ILE A 10 20.46 -14.36 -5.31
N PHE A 11 19.25 -14.43 -5.87
CA PHE A 11 18.83 -13.51 -6.93
C PHE A 11 17.93 -12.42 -6.34
N PHE A 12 18.44 -11.19 -6.35
CA PHE A 12 17.68 -9.95 -6.11
C PHE A 12 16.68 -9.76 -7.24
N LEU A 13 15.37 -9.65 -6.94
CA LEU A 13 14.35 -9.62 -8.00
C LEU A 13 13.48 -8.36 -8.09
N LYS A 14 13.43 -7.45 -7.10
CA LYS A 14 12.83 -6.11 -7.29
C LYS A 14 12.96 -5.21 -6.06
N LYS A 15 13.21 -3.91 -6.29
CA LYS A 15 12.81 -2.82 -5.38
C LYS A 15 11.63 -2.13 -6.08
N LYS A 16 10.43 -2.19 -5.52
CA LYS A 16 9.29 -1.38 -5.97
C LYS A 16 8.71 -0.72 -4.72
N MET A 17 8.79 0.61 -4.66
CA MET A 17 7.90 1.40 -3.83
C MET A 17 6.55 1.36 -4.54
N GLU A 18 5.65 0.50 -4.06
CA GLU A 18 4.21 0.65 -4.33
C GLU A 18 3.64 1.42 -3.14
N GLU A 19 2.80 2.41 -3.40
CA GLU A 19 2.27 3.41 -2.44
C GLU A 19 2.21 2.91 -0.98
N GLY A 20 3.07 3.48 -0.12
CA GLY A 20 3.01 3.31 1.34
C GLY A 20 3.61 2.02 1.94
N CYS A 21 4.29 1.16 1.16
CA CYS A 21 4.95 -0.03 1.72
C CYS A 21 6.29 -0.41 1.07
N PHE A 22 7.19 -1.00 1.87
CA PHE A 22 8.47 -1.56 1.47
C PHE A 22 8.38 -3.09 1.36
N THR A 23 8.80 -3.66 0.24
CA THR A 23 8.72 -5.11 -0.02
C THR A 23 10.09 -5.77 -0.06
N PHE A 24 10.26 -6.85 0.71
CA PHE A 24 11.40 -7.76 0.69
C PHE A 24 10.96 -9.16 0.25
N ILE A 25 11.80 -9.85 -0.52
CA ILE A 25 11.52 -11.20 -1.03
C ILE A 25 12.67 -12.13 -0.65
N TRP A 26 12.36 -13.26 -0.02
CA TRP A 26 13.31 -14.29 0.38
C TRP A 26 12.97 -15.63 -0.28
N LYS A 27 13.85 -16.10 -1.16
CA LYS A 27 13.75 -17.43 -1.79
C LYS A 27 14.48 -18.47 -0.94
N ILE A 28 13.80 -19.59 -0.66
CA ILE A 28 14.33 -20.76 0.06
C ILE A 28 14.34 -21.92 -0.94
N ASN A 29 15.53 -22.32 -1.35
CA ASN A 29 15.67 -23.43 -2.29
C ASN A 29 15.56 -24.78 -1.56
N CYS A 30 15.01 -25.80 -2.21
CA CYS A 30 14.93 -27.17 -1.70
C CYS A 30 14.36 -27.24 -0.26
N PHE A 31 13.25 -26.53 0.00
CA PHE A 31 12.62 -26.45 1.32
C PHE A 31 12.27 -27.82 1.90
N ASN A 32 11.92 -28.79 1.08
CA ASN A 32 11.66 -30.18 1.49
C ASN A 32 12.90 -30.85 2.14
N GLU A 33 14.09 -30.59 1.63
CA GLU A 33 15.36 -31.04 2.24
C GLU A 33 15.63 -30.32 3.57
N LEU A 34 15.37 -29.02 3.61
CA LEU A 34 15.48 -28.19 4.82
C LEU A 34 14.50 -28.66 5.91
N ALA A 35 13.25 -29.00 5.56
CA ALA A 35 12.28 -29.52 6.52
C ALA A 35 12.64 -30.95 6.98
N SER A 36 13.08 -31.83 6.08
CA SER A 36 13.39 -33.23 6.47
C SER A 36 14.63 -33.37 7.37
N ARG A 37 15.63 -32.49 7.22
CA ARG A 37 16.90 -32.60 7.97
C ARG A 37 16.89 -31.99 9.35
N HIS A 38 15.88 -31.18 9.68
CA HIS A 38 15.90 -30.35 10.87
C HIS A 38 14.68 -30.61 11.76
N PRO A 39 14.87 -30.87 13.07
CA PRO A 39 13.75 -31.12 13.97
C PRO A 39 12.91 -29.85 14.24
N ASN A 40 11.71 -30.04 14.79
CA ASN A 40 10.87 -28.97 15.34
C ASN A 40 11.69 -28.07 16.30
N GLY A 41 11.46 -26.76 16.23
CA GLY A 41 12.22 -25.74 16.96
C GLY A 41 13.50 -25.26 16.25
N THR A 42 13.95 -25.92 15.18
CA THR A 42 15.08 -25.41 14.37
C THR A 42 14.64 -24.21 13.54
N PHE A 43 15.44 -23.14 13.53
CA PHE A 43 15.15 -21.93 12.74
C PHE A 43 16.30 -21.50 11.85
N PHE A 44 15.94 -20.76 10.80
CA PHE A 44 16.83 -20.16 9.83
C PHE A 44 16.52 -18.69 9.66
N TYR A 45 17.56 -17.88 9.48
CA TYR A 45 17.43 -16.46 9.20
C TYR A 45 17.60 -16.18 7.71
N SER A 46 16.85 -15.20 7.20
CA SER A 46 17.21 -14.53 5.96
C SER A 46 18.46 -13.66 6.16
N GLU A 47 19.02 -13.20 5.04
CA GLU A 47 19.90 -12.03 5.07
C GLU A 47 19.18 -10.83 5.72
N ARG A 48 19.98 -9.94 6.32
CA ARG A 48 19.46 -8.69 6.86
C ARG A 48 19.09 -7.75 5.73
N PHE A 49 18.01 -7.00 5.90
CA PHE A 49 17.55 -6.04 4.90
C PHE A 49 17.09 -4.73 5.53
N TRP A 50 17.25 -3.65 4.78
CA TRP A 50 16.94 -2.29 5.22
C TRP A 50 15.65 -1.81 4.58
N SER A 51 14.74 -1.25 5.38
CA SER A 51 13.58 -0.49 4.88
C SER A 51 13.77 0.99 5.22
N PRO A 52 13.40 1.93 4.34
CA PRO A 52 13.44 3.35 4.64
C PRO A 52 12.59 3.71 5.87
N ARG A 53 12.91 4.83 6.53
CA ARG A 53 12.14 5.35 7.67
C ARG A 53 10.92 6.20 7.29
N GLY A 54 10.67 6.43 5.99
CA GLY A 54 9.67 7.36 5.48
C GLY A 54 10.00 8.84 5.77
N HIS A 55 9.25 9.79 5.20
CA HIS A 55 9.40 11.23 5.50
C HIS A 55 8.87 11.65 6.89
N SER A 56 8.36 10.70 7.68
CA SER A 56 7.63 10.91 8.94
C SER A 56 8.29 10.25 10.15
N GLY A 57 9.63 10.17 10.18
CA GLY A 57 10.38 9.79 11.39
C GLY A 57 10.24 10.82 12.53
N LYS A 58 9.03 11.04 13.06
CA LYS A 58 8.84 11.72 14.34
C LYS A 58 9.07 10.71 15.46
N PHE A 59 10.11 11.04 16.23
CA PHE A 59 10.58 10.43 17.46
C PHE A 59 9.46 9.90 18.37
N ILE A 60 9.49 8.60 18.65
CA ILE A 60 8.91 8.07 19.89
C ILE A 60 10.06 8.02 20.89
N ASN A 61 10.23 9.11 21.64
CA ASN A 61 11.15 9.17 22.76
C ASN A 61 10.43 8.61 23.98
N LEU A 62 10.70 7.36 24.32
CA LEU A 62 10.22 6.76 25.57
C LEU A 62 11.29 7.04 26.65
N ASN A 63 11.05 8.12 27.39
CA ASN A 63 11.75 8.58 28.60
C ASN A 63 13.18 9.13 28.44
N ILE A 64 13.36 10.40 28.84
CA ILE A 64 14.31 10.85 29.88
C ILE A 64 13.91 12.28 30.26
N ASP A 65 13.47 12.45 31.52
CA ASP A 65 13.40 13.74 32.21
C ASP A 65 14.81 14.23 32.58
N HIS A 66 14.94 15.55 32.58
CA HIS A 66 15.96 16.39 33.20
C HIS A 66 17.39 16.51 32.63
N GLN A 67 17.66 17.76 32.21
CA GLN A 67 18.87 18.57 32.39
C GLN A 67 20.19 18.07 31.78
N ARG A 68 20.70 18.78 30.76
CA ARG A 68 21.81 19.75 30.90
C ARG A 68 22.27 20.30 29.54
N ASN A 69 22.43 21.62 29.49
CA ASN A 69 23.34 22.34 28.60
C ASN A 69 24.74 21.68 28.62
N VAL A 70 25.42 21.62 27.46
CA VAL A 70 26.76 22.22 27.22
C VAL A 70 27.23 21.93 25.78
N ASN A 71 27.57 23.03 25.11
CA ASN A 71 28.49 23.30 24.00
C ASN A 71 29.38 22.22 23.33
N ASN A 72 29.55 22.48 22.03
CA ASN A 72 30.77 22.53 21.21
C ASN A 72 31.35 21.27 20.54
N ASN A 73 31.47 21.42 19.20
CA ASN A 73 32.59 21.10 18.31
C ASN A 73 33.32 19.75 18.47
N ASN A 74 33.30 18.94 17.41
CA ASN A 74 34.47 18.84 16.52
C ASN A 74 34.21 17.94 15.30
N ASN A 75 34.82 18.37 14.20
CA ASN A 75 35.04 17.65 12.95
C ASN A 75 35.64 16.26 13.18
N ASN A 76 35.26 15.29 12.36
CA ASN A 76 36.25 14.56 11.56
C ASN A 76 35.60 13.82 10.37
N ASN A 77 36.14 14.12 9.20
CA ASN A 77 35.94 13.41 7.94
C ASN A 77 36.38 11.95 8.08
N ASN A 78 35.57 11.03 7.57
CA ASN A 78 36.08 9.86 6.87
C ASN A 78 35.08 9.45 5.78
N ASN A 79 35.50 9.62 4.53
CA ASN A 79 34.83 9.14 3.34
C ASN A 79 34.77 7.61 3.37
N ASN A 80 33.55 7.07 3.32
CA ASN A 80 33.27 5.84 2.61
C ASN A 80 31.86 5.94 2.00
N ASN A 81 31.84 5.85 0.68
CA ASN A 81 30.63 5.83 -0.14
C ASN A 81 29.68 4.71 0.32
N ASN A 82 28.56 5.11 0.92
CA ASN A 82 27.27 4.43 0.89
C ASN A 82 26.23 5.40 1.44
N ASN A 83 25.61 6.19 0.55
CA ASN A 83 24.50 7.09 0.88
C ASN A 83 23.21 6.28 1.14
N ASN A 84 23.22 5.43 2.17
CA ASN A 84 21.99 5.07 2.88
C ASN A 84 21.89 6.04 4.05
N SER A 85 20.77 6.75 4.16
CA SER A 85 20.46 7.54 5.35
C SER A 85 20.70 6.69 6.59
N ASN A 86 21.50 7.17 7.54
CA ASN A 86 21.87 6.45 8.78
C ASN A 86 20.66 6.20 9.72
N THR A 87 19.44 6.34 9.22
CA THR A 87 18.17 6.33 9.95
C THR A 87 17.25 5.18 9.51
N ASP A 88 17.62 4.38 8.51
CA ASP A 88 16.80 3.28 7.99
C ASP A 88 16.55 2.18 9.05
N TYR A 89 15.45 1.44 8.88
CA TYR A 89 15.10 0.31 9.73
C TYR A 89 15.77 -0.97 9.25
N LEU A 90 16.33 -1.76 10.17
CA LEU A 90 16.98 -3.04 9.87
C LEU A 90 16.12 -4.23 10.31
N TRP A 91 15.97 -5.21 9.43
CA TRP A 91 15.08 -6.37 9.60
C TRP A 91 15.77 -7.67 9.20
N ARG A 92 15.18 -8.79 9.61
CA ARG A 92 15.43 -10.14 9.05
C ARG A 92 14.17 -11.00 9.18
N LEU A 93 14.02 -12.02 8.33
CA LEU A 93 12.99 -13.04 8.48
C LEU A 93 13.54 -14.25 9.23
N LYS A 94 12.69 -14.89 10.02
CA LYS A 94 12.99 -16.09 10.81
C LYS A 94 11.98 -17.19 10.49
N LEU A 95 12.48 -18.29 9.95
CA LEU A 95 11.68 -19.43 9.50
C LEU A 95 11.94 -20.64 10.39
N PHE A 96 10.87 -21.28 10.86
CA PHE A 96 10.90 -22.60 11.47
C PHE A 96 10.21 -23.59 10.52
N PRO A 97 10.97 -24.46 9.83
CA PRO A 97 10.39 -25.34 8.80
C PRO A 97 9.38 -26.34 9.37
N ASN A 98 9.55 -26.74 10.63
CA ASN A 98 8.74 -27.75 11.31
C ASN A 98 8.07 -27.24 12.59
N GLY A 99 7.88 -25.92 12.71
CA GLY A 99 7.22 -25.29 13.84
C GLY A 99 8.20 -24.78 14.90
N VAL A 100 7.79 -23.74 15.63
CA VAL A 100 8.55 -23.12 16.73
C VAL A 100 8.51 -23.93 18.03
N ASP A 101 7.45 -24.71 18.23
CA ASP A 101 7.20 -25.48 19.44
C ASP A 101 6.42 -26.77 19.15
N LYS A 102 6.19 -27.57 20.20
CA LYS A 102 5.41 -28.82 20.10
C LYS A 102 3.95 -28.62 19.68
N LYS A 103 3.40 -27.41 19.81
CA LYS A 103 2.01 -27.09 19.42
C LYS A 103 1.92 -26.71 17.94
N SER A 104 3.02 -26.32 17.33
CA SER A 104 3.14 -25.95 15.92
C SER A 104 3.84 -27.02 15.08
N THR A 105 4.04 -28.22 15.64
CA THR A 105 4.52 -29.38 14.88
C THR A 105 3.62 -29.63 13.67
N GLU A 106 4.24 -29.99 12.54
CA GLU A 106 3.60 -30.08 11.21
C GLU A 106 3.21 -28.75 10.55
N PHE A 107 3.56 -27.60 11.12
CA PHE A 107 3.36 -26.29 10.50
C PHE A 107 4.69 -25.61 10.23
N ILE A 108 4.71 -24.76 9.21
CA ILE A 108 5.78 -23.76 9.09
C ILE A 108 5.44 -22.62 10.05
N SER A 109 6.45 -22.15 10.78
CA SER A 109 6.37 -20.86 11.49
C SER A 109 7.25 -19.84 10.79
N LEU A 110 6.75 -18.61 10.66
CA LEU A 110 7.46 -17.54 9.99
C LEU A 110 7.24 -16.23 10.72
N TYR A 111 8.35 -15.52 10.98
CA TYR A 111 8.38 -14.28 11.72
C TYR A 111 9.22 -13.24 10.99
N LEU A 112 8.81 -11.98 11.10
CA LEU A 112 9.65 -10.83 10.85
C LEU A 112 10.33 -10.44 12.16
N GLU A 113 11.62 -10.15 12.14
CA GLU A 113 12.38 -9.73 13.31
C GLU A 113 13.00 -8.35 13.06
N ALA A 114 12.83 -7.44 14.02
CA ALA A 114 13.46 -6.14 14.02
C ALA A 114 14.83 -6.20 14.69
N ILE A 115 15.85 -5.66 14.02
CA ILE A 115 17.21 -5.57 14.56
C ILE A 115 17.49 -4.11 14.92
N GLN A 116 17.82 -3.85 16.18
CA GLN A 116 18.16 -2.49 16.64
C GLN A 116 19.37 -1.95 15.88
N THR A 117 19.23 -0.78 15.26
CA THR A 117 20.33 -0.11 14.54
C THR A 117 21.24 0.67 15.48
N GLN A 118 22.42 1.08 14.99
CA GLN A 118 23.30 1.96 15.76
C GLN A 118 22.64 3.30 16.07
N TYR A 119 21.94 3.88 15.09
CA TYR A 119 21.15 5.10 15.27
C TYR A 119 20.11 4.93 16.39
N GLU A 120 19.38 3.82 16.41
CA GLU A 120 18.38 3.57 17.45
C GLU A 120 18.99 3.41 18.82
N ARG A 121 20.14 2.74 18.91
CA ARG A 121 20.88 2.61 20.17
C ARG A 121 21.39 3.96 20.67
N GLN A 122 21.92 4.79 19.78
CA GLN A 122 22.42 6.14 20.10
C GLN A 122 21.30 7.10 20.53
N ASN A 123 20.10 6.92 20.01
CA ASN A 123 18.92 7.74 20.33
C ASN A 123 18.00 7.13 21.39
N GLY A 124 18.43 6.06 22.08
CA GLY A 124 17.63 5.44 23.15
C GLY A 124 16.33 4.77 22.69
N ILE A 125 16.20 4.43 21.41
CA ILE A 125 15.00 3.79 20.85
C ILE A 125 14.98 2.32 21.28
N THR A 126 13.96 1.93 22.04
CA THR A 126 13.79 0.60 22.63
C THR A 126 12.87 -0.33 21.83
N GLY A 127 12.21 0.18 20.79
CA GLY A 127 11.35 -0.62 19.92
C GLY A 127 10.82 0.16 18.72
N ARG A 128 10.04 -0.52 17.87
CA ARG A 128 9.38 0.03 16.67
C ARG A 128 7.95 -0.47 16.58
N HIS A 129 7.01 0.43 16.39
CA HIS A 129 5.67 0.09 15.93
C HIS A 129 5.70 -0.06 14.41
N LYS A 130 5.18 -1.16 13.85
CA LYS A 130 5.05 -1.33 12.40
C LYS A 130 3.89 -2.24 12.02
N LYS A 131 3.30 -1.92 10.85
CA LYS A 131 2.43 -2.82 10.09
C LYS A 131 3.26 -3.65 9.12
N PHE A 132 3.00 -4.95 9.03
CA PHE A 132 3.64 -5.82 8.05
C PHE A 132 2.72 -6.94 7.57
N ARG A 133 3.01 -7.50 6.39
CA ARG A 133 2.33 -8.65 5.81
C ARG A 133 3.35 -9.68 5.35
N LEU A 134 3.02 -10.95 5.55
CA LEU A 134 3.83 -12.08 5.10
C LEU A 134 2.99 -12.92 4.13
N ALA A 135 3.52 -13.11 2.91
CA ALA A 135 2.94 -13.99 1.91
C ALA A 135 3.93 -15.10 1.53
N LEU A 136 3.40 -16.30 1.28
CA LEU A 136 4.19 -17.48 0.93
C LEU A 136 3.76 -18.01 -0.43
N TYR A 137 4.74 -18.24 -1.30
CA TYR A 137 4.57 -18.75 -2.65
C TYR A 137 5.32 -20.06 -2.83
N ARG A 138 4.70 -21.01 -3.55
CA ARG A 138 5.35 -22.23 -4.02
C ARG A 138 5.90 -21.97 -5.40
N LEU A 139 7.15 -22.35 -5.62
CA LEU A 139 7.75 -22.33 -6.94
C LEU A 139 7.78 -23.77 -7.46
N GLY A 140 6.95 -24.05 -8.46
CA GLY A 140 6.97 -25.33 -9.17
C GLY A 140 8.12 -25.37 -10.18
N ARG A 141 8.73 -26.54 -10.36
CA ARG A 141 9.57 -26.85 -11.51
C ARG A 141 8.83 -27.88 -12.36
N ASP A 142 8.69 -27.60 -13.65
CA ASP A 142 8.18 -28.61 -14.59
C ASP A 142 9.20 -29.72 -14.83
N GLN A 143 8.78 -30.80 -15.49
CA GLN A 143 9.65 -31.92 -15.92
C GLN A 143 10.84 -31.47 -16.78
N LEU A 144 10.78 -30.27 -17.35
CA LEU A 144 11.83 -29.60 -18.14
C LEU A 144 12.70 -28.61 -17.33
N ASN A 145 12.54 -28.56 -16.01
CA ASN A 145 13.25 -27.65 -15.09
C ASN A 145 12.99 -26.14 -15.34
N THR A 146 11.95 -25.79 -16.09
CA THR A 146 11.49 -24.41 -16.25
C THR A 146 10.73 -23.95 -15.00
N ILE A 147 11.05 -22.73 -14.53
CA ILE A 147 10.40 -22.09 -13.38
C ILE A 147 8.97 -21.69 -13.79
N GLN A 148 7.96 -22.27 -13.13
CA GLN A 148 6.57 -21.83 -13.28
C GLN A 148 6.30 -20.53 -12.50
N GLU A 149 5.23 -19.81 -12.84
CA GLU A 149 4.80 -18.65 -12.07
C GLU A 149 4.62 -18.98 -10.58
N PRO A 150 5.01 -18.08 -9.65
CA PRO A 150 4.88 -18.33 -8.23
C PRO A 150 3.42 -18.55 -7.83
N ASN A 151 3.08 -19.76 -7.41
CA ASN A 151 1.76 -20.08 -6.91
C ASN A 151 1.61 -19.51 -5.51
N LEU A 152 0.81 -18.46 -5.35
CA LEU A 152 0.47 -17.91 -4.04
C LEU A 152 -0.25 -18.98 -3.22
N ILE A 153 0.40 -19.43 -2.15
CA ILE A 153 -0.17 -20.45 -1.27
C ILE A 153 -0.98 -19.77 -0.19
N ILE A 154 -0.45 -18.68 0.37
CA ILE A 154 -1.06 -17.89 1.44
C ILE A 154 -0.73 -16.41 1.29
N ASP A 155 -1.76 -15.58 1.41
CA ASP A 155 -1.69 -14.15 1.70
C ASP A 155 -2.41 -13.91 3.05
N ARG A 156 -1.64 -13.67 4.12
CA ARG A 156 -2.22 -13.43 5.47
C ARG A 156 -2.60 -11.95 5.61
N HIS A 157 -3.49 -11.66 6.57
CA HIS A 157 -3.83 -10.29 6.96
C HIS A 157 -2.59 -9.50 7.44
N ILE A 158 -2.65 -8.18 7.28
CA ILE A 158 -1.66 -7.24 7.81
C ILE A 158 -1.65 -7.35 9.35
N LEU A 159 -0.47 -7.54 9.92
CA LEU A 159 -0.21 -7.51 11.36
C LEU A 159 0.33 -6.13 11.75
N GLU A 160 -0.17 -5.57 12.85
CA GLU A 160 0.29 -4.32 13.45
C GLU A 160 0.89 -4.65 14.82
N THR A 161 2.20 -4.40 15.00
CA THR A 161 2.94 -4.91 16.16
C THR A 161 4.01 -3.93 16.65
N ASN A 162 4.35 -4.02 17.93
CA ASN A 162 5.45 -3.30 18.57
C ASN A 162 6.66 -4.22 18.77
N PHE A 163 7.64 -4.12 17.88
CA PHE A 163 8.92 -4.83 18.01
C PHE A 163 9.75 -4.21 19.12
N GLU A 164 10.15 -4.98 20.13
CA GLU A 164 10.95 -4.49 21.26
C GLU A 164 12.38 -5.05 21.23
N PHE A 165 13.35 -4.20 21.53
CA PHE A 165 14.78 -4.56 21.57
C PHE A 165 15.22 -5.09 22.94
N ASN A 166 14.31 -5.73 23.67
CA ASN A 166 14.56 -6.37 24.97
C ASN A 166 14.94 -7.86 24.85
N GLY A 167 14.98 -8.40 23.63
CA GLY A 167 15.33 -9.79 23.35
C GLY A 167 14.17 -10.80 23.52
N VAL A 168 12.97 -10.34 23.88
CA VAL A 168 11.78 -11.19 24.04
C VAL A 168 10.78 -10.95 22.91
N ASN A 169 10.50 -9.68 22.59
CA ASN A 169 9.50 -9.29 21.59
C ASN A 169 10.13 -8.71 20.33
N ALA A 170 11.29 -9.25 19.93
CA ALA A 170 12.02 -8.76 18.77
C ALA A 170 11.44 -9.29 17.44
N ASP A 171 10.66 -10.37 17.48
CA ASP A 171 10.07 -11.02 16.31
C ASP A 171 8.55 -11.24 16.44
N TYR A 172 7.82 -10.98 15.36
CA TYR A 172 6.37 -11.18 15.26
C TYR A 172 6.01 -11.90 13.96
N GLY A 173 4.96 -12.71 14.02
CA GLY A 173 4.53 -13.52 12.89
C GLY A 173 3.61 -14.64 13.31
N PHE A 174 3.70 -15.75 12.60
CA PHE A 174 2.75 -16.85 12.73
C PHE A 174 3.46 -18.13 13.15
N ALA A 175 3.12 -18.65 14.32
CA ALA A 175 3.56 -19.98 14.75
C ALA A 175 3.06 -21.09 13.80
N ARG A 176 1.94 -20.85 13.11
CA ARG A 176 1.28 -21.82 12.23
C ARG A 176 0.84 -21.12 10.94
N ILE A 177 1.81 -20.68 10.11
CA ILE A 177 1.48 -19.94 8.88
C ILE A 177 0.79 -20.85 7.87
N ILE A 178 1.29 -22.09 7.69
CA ILE A 178 0.73 -23.13 6.82
C ILE A 178 1.02 -24.51 7.41
N SER A 179 0.13 -25.48 7.19
CA SER A 179 0.46 -26.88 7.50
C SER A 179 1.32 -27.47 6.39
N LEU A 180 2.27 -28.33 6.74
CA LEU A 180 3.09 -29.04 5.75
C LEU A 180 2.20 -29.87 4.81
N LYS A 181 1.07 -30.41 5.28
CA LYS A 181 0.12 -31.17 4.46
C LYS A 181 -0.52 -30.29 3.36
N ASP A 182 -0.94 -29.08 3.71
CA ASP A 182 -1.51 -28.13 2.74
C ASP A 182 -0.47 -27.62 1.74
N LEU A 183 0.81 -27.65 2.13
CA LEU A 183 1.92 -27.34 1.25
C LEU A 183 2.17 -28.42 0.19
N TYR A 184 1.79 -29.67 0.49
CA TYR A 184 1.89 -30.85 -0.38
C TYR A 184 0.50 -31.41 -0.74
N PRO A 185 -0.37 -30.68 -1.46
CA PRO A 185 -1.77 -31.05 -1.61
C PRO A 185 -2.05 -32.34 -2.40
N ASN A 186 -1.04 -33.04 -2.95
CA ASN A 186 -1.22 -34.25 -3.76
C ASN A 186 -0.09 -35.32 -3.68
N GLU A 187 0.85 -35.27 -2.73
CA GLU A 187 1.95 -36.26 -2.65
C GLU A 187 1.97 -37.00 -1.30
N SER A 188 0.97 -37.86 -1.12
CA SER A 188 0.96 -38.88 -0.09
C SER A 188 1.89 -40.04 -0.51
N TYR A 189 3.02 -40.20 0.20
CA TYR A 189 3.91 -41.38 0.18
C TYR A 189 4.78 -41.61 -1.06
N LEU A 190 5.83 -40.80 -1.28
CA LEU A 190 6.99 -41.24 -2.05
C LEU A 190 8.30 -40.75 -1.40
N PRO A 191 9.31 -41.64 -1.20
CA PRO A 191 10.64 -41.25 -0.78
C PRO A 191 11.37 -40.69 -2.00
N ASN A 192 11.02 -39.48 -2.45
CA ASN A 192 11.71 -38.63 -3.44
C ASN A 192 10.76 -37.47 -3.86
N LEU A 193 10.35 -36.62 -2.93
CA LEU A 193 9.61 -35.39 -3.29
C LEU A 193 10.48 -34.52 -4.23
N PRO A 194 9.93 -33.99 -5.34
CA PRO A 194 10.67 -33.07 -6.21
C PRO A 194 11.16 -31.86 -5.42
N GLU A 195 12.34 -31.34 -5.78
CA GLU A 195 12.93 -30.15 -5.15
C GLU A 195 11.90 -29.01 -5.16
N MET A 196 11.45 -28.60 -3.98
CA MET A 196 10.44 -27.56 -3.83
C MET A 196 11.11 -26.30 -3.31
N ASP A 197 11.06 -25.24 -4.09
CA ASP A 197 11.50 -23.92 -3.64
C ASP A 197 10.30 -23.16 -3.06
N LEU A 198 10.52 -22.44 -1.95
CA LEU A 198 9.57 -21.48 -1.41
C LEU A 198 10.05 -20.06 -1.68
N MET A 199 9.10 -19.14 -1.81
CA MET A 199 9.37 -17.71 -1.80
C MET A 199 8.51 -17.05 -0.75
N VAL A 200 9.15 -16.33 0.17
CA VAL A 200 8.52 -15.50 1.18
C VAL A 200 8.55 -14.06 0.70
N ARG A 201 7.41 -13.38 0.72
CA ARG A 201 7.33 -11.92 0.55
C ARG A 201 6.97 -11.30 1.90
N ALA A 202 7.77 -10.33 2.32
CA ALA A 202 7.53 -9.51 3.49
C ALA A 202 7.29 -8.07 3.04
N GLU A 203 6.14 -7.53 3.37
CA GLU A 203 5.78 -6.14 3.10
C GLU A 203 5.71 -5.41 4.43
N ILE A 204 6.44 -4.31 4.55
CA ILE A 204 6.53 -3.47 5.73
C ILE A 204 5.90 -2.14 5.36
N PHE A 205 4.78 -1.82 5.98
CA PHE A 205 4.05 -0.60 5.69
C PHE A 205 4.65 0.56 6.48
N ASP A 206 4.68 1.74 5.87
CA ASP A 206 5.07 2.93 6.58
C ASP A 206 4.05 3.26 7.67
N ASP A 207 4.54 3.86 8.76
CA ASP A 207 3.62 4.43 9.73
C ASP A 207 3.03 5.66 9.04
N LEU A 208 1.83 5.49 8.50
CA LEU A 208 0.99 6.65 8.19
C LEU A 208 0.96 7.49 9.47
N ILE A 209 1.14 8.80 9.34
CA ILE A 209 0.96 9.73 10.46
C ILE A 209 -0.51 9.62 10.89
N THR A 210 -0.82 8.72 11.82
CA THR A 210 -1.95 8.90 12.72
C THR A 210 -1.40 9.66 13.91
N THR A 211 -1.54 10.99 13.87
CA THR A 211 -1.44 11.82 15.07
C THR A 211 -2.45 11.31 16.10
N THR A 212 -1.99 10.52 17.06
CA THR A 212 -2.77 10.13 18.23
C THR A 212 -2.02 10.60 19.47
N THR A 213 -2.51 11.69 20.06
CA THR A 213 -2.06 12.23 21.34
C THR A 213 -2.44 11.28 22.47
N MET A 214 -1.45 10.96 23.31
CA MET A 214 -1.59 10.30 24.60
C MET A 214 -2.52 11.08 25.54
N THR A 215 -3.23 10.39 26.46
CA THR A 215 -3.08 10.57 27.93
C THR A 215 -4.03 9.64 28.72
N HIS A 216 -3.42 8.83 29.61
CA HIS A 216 -3.88 8.16 30.85
C HIS A 216 -5.39 7.88 31.06
N GLY A 217 -5.89 6.63 31.08
CA GLY A 217 -5.87 5.64 32.19
C GLY A 217 -7.26 5.63 32.88
N GLU A 218 -8.01 4.57 33.17
CA GLU A 218 -7.83 3.13 33.42
C GLU A 218 -9.15 2.43 32.99
N GLY A 219 -9.19 1.33 32.24
CA GLY A 219 -9.02 -0.03 32.77
C GLY A 219 -10.27 -0.88 32.49
N SER A 220 -10.38 -1.46 31.29
CA SER A 220 -10.82 -2.85 31.03
C SER A 220 -11.14 -3.04 29.54
N SER A 221 -10.53 -4.09 28.97
CA SER A 221 -10.77 -4.67 27.66
C SER A 221 -12.22 -4.56 27.19
N LEU A 222 -12.46 -3.85 26.07
CA LEU A 222 -13.42 -4.16 25.02
C LEU A 222 -13.14 -3.25 23.81
N MET A 223 -13.26 -3.84 22.63
CA MET A 223 -13.22 -3.23 21.30
C MET A 223 -14.03 -1.93 21.25
N ASN A 224 -13.35 -0.77 21.25
CA ASN A 224 -14.03 0.52 21.06
C ASN A 224 -14.05 0.86 19.57
N VAL A 225 -15.18 0.54 18.95
CA VAL A 225 -15.69 1.25 17.77
C VAL A 225 -15.47 2.73 18.01
N ILE A 226 -14.62 3.37 17.20
CA ILE A 226 -14.44 4.82 17.24
C ILE A 226 -15.81 5.43 16.89
N PRO A 227 -16.45 6.18 17.80
CA PRO A 227 -17.71 6.84 17.48
C PRO A 227 -17.46 7.80 16.32
N GLU A 228 -18.34 7.80 15.33
CA GLU A 228 -18.27 8.61 14.09
C GLU A 228 -17.97 10.10 14.34
N TYR A 229 -18.32 10.60 15.54
CA TYR A 229 -17.98 11.93 16.04
C TYR A 229 -16.47 12.22 16.19
N PHE A 230 -15.62 11.23 16.42
CA PHE A 230 -14.18 11.44 16.61
C PHE A 230 -13.42 11.57 15.27
N ILE A 231 -13.88 10.91 14.19
CA ILE A 231 -13.38 11.12 12.82
C ILE A 231 -13.70 12.55 12.36
N ASN A 232 -14.88 13.06 12.69
CA ASN A 232 -15.23 14.47 12.44
C ASN A 232 -14.33 15.47 13.18
N SER A 233 -13.61 15.05 14.23
CA SER A 233 -12.69 15.92 14.99
C SER A 233 -11.27 16.03 14.40
N LEU A 234 -10.86 15.08 13.55
CA LEU A 234 -9.55 15.09 12.88
C LEU A 234 -9.48 16.10 11.72
N LEU A 235 -10.63 16.63 11.30
CA LEU A 235 -10.77 17.61 10.22
C LEU A 235 -11.74 18.73 10.66
N PRO A 236 -11.38 19.58 11.64
CA PRO A 236 -12.28 20.55 12.28
C PRO A 236 -12.65 21.74 11.36
N PHE A 237 -12.36 21.63 10.07
CA PHE A 237 -12.50 22.72 9.13
C PHE A 237 -13.83 22.73 8.39
N GLU A 238 -14.65 21.68 8.49
CA GLU A 238 -15.94 21.57 7.80
C GLU A 238 -16.82 22.82 7.96
N ARG A 239 -16.91 23.37 9.19
CA ARG A 239 -17.66 24.62 9.45
C ARG A 239 -17.14 25.82 8.64
N PHE A 240 -15.82 25.92 8.45
CA PHE A 240 -15.19 27.05 7.75
C PHE A 240 -15.41 26.99 6.25
N PHE A 241 -15.72 25.82 5.69
CA PHE A 241 -16.16 25.73 4.29
C PHE A 241 -17.53 26.38 4.08
N SER A 242 -18.47 26.14 4.99
CA SER A 242 -19.85 26.64 4.89
C SER A 242 -20.00 28.11 5.28
N GLU A 243 -19.33 28.54 6.37
CA GLU A 243 -19.55 29.86 6.98
C GLU A 243 -18.76 30.99 6.31
N LYS A 244 -17.76 30.68 5.46
CA LYS A 244 -16.88 31.65 4.76
C LYS A 244 -16.15 32.65 5.68
N LEU A 245 -16.06 32.35 6.98
CA LEU A 245 -15.35 33.17 7.96
C LEU A 245 -13.84 33.05 7.75
N PHE A 246 -13.11 34.17 7.75
CA PHE A 246 -11.65 34.25 7.62
C PHE A 246 -11.06 33.89 6.24
N CYS A 247 -11.90 33.74 5.20
CA CYS A 247 -11.41 33.47 3.86
C CYS A 247 -10.48 34.58 3.36
N ASP A 248 -9.29 34.19 2.91
CA ASP A 248 -8.19 35.05 2.46
C ASP A 248 -7.86 34.86 0.98
N VAL A 249 -8.60 33.99 0.29
CA VAL A 249 -8.56 33.81 -1.17
C VAL A 249 -9.95 33.55 -1.75
N GLU A 250 -10.17 34.00 -2.99
CA GLU A 250 -11.37 33.73 -3.79
C GLU A 250 -10.98 33.18 -5.17
N PHE A 251 -11.59 32.08 -5.58
CA PHE A 251 -11.43 31.49 -6.90
C PHE A 251 -12.60 31.91 -7.80
N LEU A 252 -12.32 32.52 -8.95
CA LEU A 252 -13.32 32.98 -9.92
C LEU A 252 -13.31 32.08 -11.16
N PHE A 253 -14.47 31.59 -11.57
CA PHE A 253 -14.63 30.68 -12.70
C PHE A 253 -15.17 31.39 -13.93
N ASP A 254 -14.91 30.84 -15.11
CA ASP A 254 -15.39 31.39 -16.39
C ASP A 254 -16.93 31.49 -16.46
N CYS A 255 -17.65 30.63 -15.74
CA CYS A 255 -19.10 30.69 -15.63
C CYS A 255 -19.63 31.81 -14.70
N GLY A 256 -18.75 32.65 -14.17
CA GLY A 256 -19.08 33.74 -13.24
C GLY A 256 -19.31 33.28 -11.79
N SER A 257 -19.25 31.98 -11.51
CA SER A 257 -19.28 31.47 -10.13
C SER A 257 -17.98 31.79 -9.40
N SER A 258 -18.05 31.93 -8.07
CA SER A 258 -16.85 32.09 -7.24
C SER A 258 -16.87 31.22 -5.98
N LEU A 259 -15.68 30.85 -5.51
CA LEU A 259 -15.50 30.08 -4.28
C LEU A 259 -14.47 30.76 -3.37
N LYS A 260 -14.91 31.20 -2.19
CA LYS A 260 -14.01 31.71 -1.14
C LYS A 260 -13.44 30.55 -0.33
N ALA A 261 -12.16 30.64 0.02
CA ALA A 261 -11.44 29.59 0.75
C ALA A 261 -10.32 30.16 1.64
N HIS A 262 -9.63 29.26 2.35
CA HIS A 262 -8.52 29.55 3.25
C HIS A 262 -7.22 29.01 2.67
N ARG A 263 -6.26 29.89 2.40
CA ARG A 263 -4.99 29.54 1.79
C ARG A 263 -4.23 28.50 2.60
N VAL A 264 -4.17 28.70 3.92
CA VAL A 264 -3.45 27.80 4.84
C VAL A 264 -4.05 26.40 4.87
N ILE A 265 -5.38 26.25 4.77
CA ILE A 265 -6.04 24.94 4.79
C ILE A 265 -5.76 24.20 3.49
N LEU A 266 -5.88 24.89 2.35
CA LEU A 266 -5.61 24.30 1.04
C LEU A 266 -4.14 23.89 0.90
N ALA A 267 -3.20 24.77 1.25
CA ALA A 267 -1.78 24.51 1.19
C ALA A 267 -1.35 23.35 2.10
N ALA A 268 -1.88 23.28 3.33
CA ALA A 268 -1.56 22.21 4.26
C ALA A 268 -2.07 20.82 3.82
N ARG A 269 -2.97 20.75 2.83
CA ARG A 269 -3.68 19.54 2.42
C ARG A 269 -3.44 19.15 0.97
N SER A 270 -2.71 19.97 0.22
CA SER A 270 -2.44 19.73 -1.18
C SER A 270 -1.19 20.49 -1.59
N GLU A 271 -0.18 19.73 -2.02
CA GLU A 271 1.08 20.28 -2.52
C GLU A 271 0.86 21.19 -3.75
N TYR A 272 -0.17 20.91 -4.56
CA TYR A 272 -0.58 21.79 -5.65
C TYR A 272 -0.99 23.18 -5.12
N PHE A 273 -1.87 23.22 -4.12
CA PHE A 273 -2.32 24.49 -3.56
C PHE A 273 -1.22 25.17 -2.74
N GLU A 274 -0.32 24.42 -2.12
CA GLU A 274 0.88 24.97 -1.48
C GLU A 274 1.74 25.73 -2.49
N ARG A 275 2.04 25.12 -3.64
CA ARG A 275 2.78 25.78 -4.72
C ARG A 275 2.03 26.98 -5.30
N LEU A 276 0.74 26.81 -5.59
CA LEU A 276 -0.10 27.88 -6.18
C LEU A 276 -0.19 29.11 -5.26
N LEU A 277 -0.27 28.88 -3.95
CA LEU A 277 -0.54 29.92 -2.95
C LEU A 277 0.71 30.30 -2.13
N GLY A 278 1.86 29.67 -2.36
CA GLY A 278 3.08 29.83 -1.57
C GLY A 278 3.86 31.12 -1.84
N GLY A 279 3.46 31.91 -2.84
CA GLY A 279 4.08 33.21 -3.15
C GLY A 279 5.24 33.13 -4.16
N GLU A 280 5.56 31.97 -4.70
CA GLU A 280 6.55 31.86 -5.79
C GLU A 280 6.02 32.45 -7.12
N TRP A 281 4.70 32.51 -7.27
CA TRP A 281 4.01 32.97 -8.48
C TRP A 281 3.11 34.18 -8.18
N LEU A 282 2.63 34.84 -9.25
CA LEU A 282 1.78 36.04 -9.17
C LEU A 282 0.51 35.75 -8.36
N GLU A 283 -0.09 34.59 -8.60
CA GLU A 283 -1.29 34.06 -7.97
C GLU A 283 -1.12 33.95 -6.45
N GLY A 284 0.10 33.64 -5.98
CA GLY A 284 0.44 33.59 -4.57
C GLY A 284 0.31 34.94 -3.86
N HIS A 285 0.19 36.06 -4.57
CA HIS A 285 -0.04 37.38 -3.96
C HIS A 285 -1.45 37.92 -4.22
N MET A 286 -2.26 37.21 -5.00
CA MET A 286 -3.60 37.63 -5.38
C MET A 286 -4.63 37.24 -4.32
N LYS A 287 -5.60 38.13 -4.12
CA LYS A 287 -6.81 37.83 -3.34
C LYS A 287 -7.86 37.07 -4.16
N THR A 288 -7.81 37.21 -5.48
CA THR A 288 -8.72 36.56 -6.42
C THR A 288 -7.91 35.87 -7.51
N ILE A 289 -8.13 34.56 -7.68
CA ILE A 289 -7.43 33.72 -8.66
C ILE A 289 -8.46 33.23 -9.68
N THR A 290 -8.20 33.46 -10.97
CA THR A 290 -9.07 32.96 -12.03
C THR A 290 -8.75 31.51 -12.35
N ILE A 291 -9.76 30.64 -12.28
CA ILE A 291 -9.67 29.22 -12.63
C ILE A 291 -10.33 29.02 -14.00
N LYS A 292 -9.54 28.49 -14.94
CA LYS A 292 -9.97 28.16 -16.31
C LYS A 292 -10.09 26.66 -16.48
N ASP A 293 -10.93 26.23 -17.42
CA ASP A 293 -11.07 24.83 -17.86
C ASP A 293 -11.38 23.83 -16.72
N MET A 294 -12.05 24.30 -15.67
CA MET A 294 -12.46 23.47 -14.54
C MET A 294 -13.91 23.77 -14.14
N PRO A 295 -14.78 22.74 -14.13
CA PRO A 295 -16.15 22.90 -13.66
C PRO A 295 -16.19 23.36 -12.19
N TYR A 296 -16.98 24.40 -11.91
CA TYR A 296 -17.13 24.95 -10.56
C TYR A 296 -17.51 23.88 -9.53
N LEU A 297 -18.45 22.99 -9.87
CA LEU A 297 -18.88 21.93 -8.96
C LEU A 297 -17.76 20.94 -8.65
N ALA A 298 -16.97 20.53 -9.65
CA ALA A 298 -15.85 19.63 -9.44
C ALA A 298 -14.79 20.26 -8.53
N PHE A 299 -14.44 21.53 -8.77
CA PHE A 299 -13.50 22.25 -7.88
C PHE A 299 -14.05 22.42 -6.47
N ARG A 300 -15.34 22.75 -6.34
CA ARG A 300 -16.01 22.84 -5.04
C ARG A 300 -15.91 21.52 -4.28
N CYS A 301 -16.14 20.38 -4.92
CA CYS A 301 -16.02 19.06 -4.29
C CYS A 301 -14.58 18.77 -3.86
N ILE A 302 -13.59 19.16 -4.67
CA ILE A 302 -12.17 19.04 -4.32
C ILE A 302 -11.86 19.87 -3.07
N VAL A 303 -12.27 21.13 -3.04
CA VAL A 303 -12.08 22.00 -1.87
C VAL A 303 -12.85 21.47 -0.66
N TYR A 304 -14.07 20.98 -0.83
CA TYR A 304 -14.83 20.33 0.23
C TYR A 304 -14.03 19.17 0.83
N HIS A 305 -13.47 18.29 -0.01
CA HIS A 305 -12.62 17.19 0.43
C HIS A 305 -11.39 17.69 1.21
N LEU A 306 -10.72 18.74 0.76
CA LEU A 306 -9.57 19.29 1.50
C LEU A 306 -9.94 19.82 2.90
N TYR A 307 -11.19 20.25 3.09
CA TYR A 307 -11.70 20.71 4.38
C TYR A 307 -12.20 19.57 5.27
N THR A 308 -12.85 18.55 4.70
CA THR A 308 -13.62 17.54 5.43
C THR A 308 -13.06 16.13 5.36
N GLY A 309 -12.16 15.86 4.42
CA GLY A 309 -11.65 14.53 4.08
C GLY A 309 -12.70 13.59 3.48
N LYS A 310 -13.88 14.12 3.18
CA LYS A 310 -15.03 13.36 2.67
C LYS A 310 -15.24 13.67 1.19
N LEU A 311 -15.92 12.77 0.50
CA LEU A 311 -16.48 13.01 -0.82
C LEU A 311 -17.98 13.23 -0.64
N GLU A 312 -18.51 14.36 -1.10
CA GLU A 312 -19.93 14.72 -0.97
C GLU A 312 -20.84 13.56 -1.41
N ASP A 313 -21.97 13.40 -0.73
CA ASP A 313 -22.99 12.40 -1.07
C ASP A 313 -23.87 12.89 -2.23
N GLY A 314 -24.56 11.96 -2.91
CA GLY A 314 -25.51 12.30 -3.97
C GLY A 314 -24.89 12.81 -5.27
N LEU A 315 -23.57 12.69 -5.44
CA LEU A 315 -22.88 13.05 -6.68
C LEU A 315 -23.27 12.10 -7.82
N ASN A 316 -23.67 12.66 -8.96
CA ASN A 316 -23.96 11.87 -10.15
C ASN A 316 -22.67 11.41 -10.86
N PHE A 317 -22.81 10.48 -11.80
CA PHE A 317 -21.67 9.88 -12.48
C PHE A 317 -20.84 10.88 -13.30
N ASP A 318 -21.47 11.83 -13.99
CA ASP A 318 -20.74 12.83 -14.79
C ASP A 318 -19.87 13.74 -13.92
N LEU A 319 -20.40 14.20 -12.80
CA LEU A 319 -19.64 14.99 -11.84
C LEU A 319 -18.51 14.18 -11.20
N LEU A 320 -18.73 12.88 -10.94
CA LEU A 320 -17.65 12.00 -10.45
C LEU A 320 -16.50 11.88 -11.46
N LYS A 321 -16.78 11.77 -12.77
CA LYS A 321 -15.72 11.77 -13.80
C LYS A 321 -14.92 13.07 -13.82
N ASP A 322 -15.61 14.20 -13.70
CA ASP A 322 -14.96 15.51 -13.64
C ASP A 322 -14.08 15.62 -12.39
N ILE A 323 -14.60 15.23 -11.22
CA ILE A 323 -13.83 15.23 -9.97
C ILE A 323 -12.62 14.30 -10.09
N TYR A 324 -12.78 13.07 -10.60
CA TYR A 324 -11.68 12.12 -10.80
C TYR A 324 -10.57 12.73 -11.64
N SER A 325 -10.92 13.24 -12.84
CA SER A 325 -9.95 13.77 -13.79
C SER A 325 -9.21 14.98 -13.24
N LYS A 326 -9.90 15.84 -12.48
CA LYS A 326 -9.30 17.02 -11.87
C LYS A 326 -8.52 16.70 -10.59
N ALA A 327 -8.97 15.77 -9.76
CA ALA A 327 -8.23 15.32 -8.58
C ALA A 327 -6.90 14.65 -8.96
N ASP A 328 -6.91 13.81 -10.00
CA ASP A 328 -5.72 13.21 -10.60
C ASP A 328 -4.75 14.28 -11.11
N MET A 329 -5.24 15.25 -11.89
CA MET A 329 -4.44 16.39 -12.37
C MET A 329 -3.80 17.21 -11.24
N LEU A 330 -4.49 17.35 -10.10
CA LEU A 330 -4.00 18.08 -8.93
C LEU A 330 -3.21 17.20 -7.95
N ASN A 331 -3.02 15.91 -8.26
CA ASN A 331 -2.34 14.91 -7.44
C ASN A 331 -2.95 14.75 -6.03
N ILE A 332 -4.29 14.71 -5.94
CA ILE A 332 -5.05 14.51 -4.68
C ILE A 332 -5.51 13.05 -4.61
N ASN A 333 -4.58 12.16 -4.31
CA ASN A 333 -4.74 10.71 -4.47
C ASN A 333 -5.84 10.11 -3.60
N GLU A 334 -6.03 10.60 -2.38
CA GLU A 334 -7.11 10.13 -1.49
C GLU A 334 -8.49 10.39 -2.11
N LEU A 335 -8.68 11.58 -2.70
CA LEU A 335 -9.93 11.90 -3.38
C LEU A 335 -10.12 11.05 -4.63
N THR A 336 -9.07 10.89 -5.45
CA THR A 336 -9.09 10.00 -6.62
C THR A 336 -9.51 8.59 -6.24
N PHE A 337 -8.95 8.04 -5.15
CA PHE A 337 -9.34 6.74 -4.60
C PHE A 337 -10.83 6.69 -4.23
N MET A 338 -11.34 7.66 -3.47
CA MET A 338 -12.73 7.70 -3.03
C MET A 338 -13.71 7.78 -4.20
N VAL A 339 -13.36 8.57 -5.22
CA VAL A 339 -14.17 8.73 -6.43
C VAL A 339 -14.16 7.44 -7.25
N THR A 340 -13.00 6.79 -7.42
CA THR A 340 -12.89 5.48 -8.10
C THR A 340 -13.79 4.45 -7.45
N GLU A 341 -13.74 4.29 -6.13
CA GLU A 341 -14.58 3.34 -5.40
C GLU A 341 -16.08 3.62 -5.59
N ARG A 342 -16.47 4.89 -5.67
CA ARG A 342 -17.87 5.29 -5.89
C ARG A 342 -18.32 5.00 -7.32
N MET A 343 -17.47 5.31 -8.30
CA MET A 343 -17.75 5.04 -9.70
C MET A 343 -17.88 3.54 -9.98
N ILE A 344 -17.00 2.71 -9.41
CA ILE A 344 -17.08 1.25 -9.53
C ILE A 344 -18.42 0.73 -8.97
N LYS A 345 -18.90 1.27 -7.85
CA LYS A 345 -20.22 0.90 -7.30
C LYS A 345 -21.40 1.34 -8.17
N PHE A 346 -21.21 2.35 -9.03
CA PHE A 346 -22.22 2.82 -9.97
C PHE A 346 -22.18 2.12 -11.33
N ILE A 347 -21.27 1.16 -11.54
CA ILE A 347 -21.14 0.47 -12.82
C ILE A 347 -22.45 -0.23 -13.22
N ASN A 348 -22.89 0.03 -14.44
CA ASN A 348 -24.11 -0.51 -15.02
C ASN A 348 -24.03 -0.54 -16.57
N PHE A 349 -25.12 -0.92 -17.23
CA PHE A 349 -25.17 -1.06 -18.69
C PHE A 349 -24.97 0.25 -19.45
N ASP A 350 -25.22 1.40 -18.83
CA ASP A 350 -25.17 2.71 -19.45
C ASP A 350 -23.81 3.40 -19.30
N ASN A 351 -22.95 2.95 -18.38
CA ASN A 351 -21.69 3.66 -18.05
C ASN A 351 -20.41 2.79 -17.95
N TRP A 352 -20.51 1.48 -18.14
CA TRP A 352 -19.35 0.57 -18.00
C TRP A 352 -18.18 0.91 -18.91
N ASP A 353 -18.48 1.36 -20.13
CA ASP A 353 -17.53 1.78 -21.15
C ASP A 353 -16.79 3.03 -20.70
N GLN A 354 -17.50 4.00 -20.14
CA GLN A 354 -16.89 5.24 -19.66
C GLN A 354 -15.95 4.98 -18.47
N ILE A 355 -16.33 4.06 -17.57
CA ILE A 355 -15.47 3.59 -16.46
C ILE A 355 -14.22 2.91 -17.02
N LEU A 356 -14.39 2.01 -17.98
CA LEU A 356 -13.28 1.29 -18.62
C LEU A 356 -12.31 2.25 -19.33
N MET A 357 -12.85 3.16 -20.13
CA MET A 357 -12.11 4.19 -20.86
C MET A 357 -11.30 5.09 -19.92
N LEU A 358 -11.85 5.43 -18.75
CA LEU A 358 -11.12 6.20 -17.73
C LEU A 358 -9.98 5.40 -17.12
N GLY A 359 -10.22 4.13 -16.76
CA GLY A 359 -9.17 3.25 -16.24
C GLY A 359 -8.02 3.08 -17.22
N TRP A 360 -8.32 2.95 -18.50
CA TRP A 360 -7.31 2.92 -19.57
C TRP A 360 -6.56 4.25 -19.74
N ARG A 361 -7.28 5.38 -19.80
CA ARG A 361 -6.68 6.70 -20.05
C ARG A 361 -5.78 7.18 -18.91
N HIS A 362 -6.15 6.89 -17.68
CA HIS A 362 -5.43 7.33 -16.48
C HIS A 362 -4.57 6.23 -15.86
N PHE A 363 -4.43 5.07 -16.52
CA PHE A 363 -3.71 3.91 -15.99
C PHE A 363 -4.19 3.46 -14.60
N ASP A 364 -5.48 3.64 -14.29
CA ASP A 364 -6.10 3.15 -13.06
C ASP A 364 -6.59 1.71 -13.24
N ASP A 365 -5.80 0.78 -12.72
CA ASP A 365 -6.08 -0.66 -12.81
C ASP A 365 -7.40 -1.07 -12.16
N ARG A 366 -7.92 -0.32 -11.17
CA ARG A 366 -9.18 -0.66 -10.49
C ARG A 366 -10.38 -0.33 -11.38
N LEU A 367 -10.40 0.86 -11.98
CA LEU A 367 -11.43 1.25 -12.94
C LEU A 367 -11.38 0.34 -14.18
N LYS A 368 -10.16 0.10 -14.71
CA LYS A 368 -9.93 -0.78 -15.86
C LYS A 368 -10.41 -2.19 -15.58
N THR A 369 -10.01 -2.78 -14.46
CA THR A 369 -10.39 -4.16 -14.10
C THR A 369 -11.89 -4.28 -13.89
N SER A 370 -12.51 -3.33 -13.20
CA SER A 370 -13.96 -3.29 -12.99
C SER A 370 -14.74 -3.19 -14.31
N GLY A 371 -14.33 -2.27 -15.19
CA GLY A 371 -14.91 -2.12 -16.53
C GLY A 371 -14.78 -3.37 -17.39
N LEU A 372 -13.58 -3.96 -17.46
CA LEU A 372 -13.33 -5.21 -18.19
C LEU A 372 -14.17 -6.37 -17.65
N ASN A 373 -14.22 -6.53 -16.32
CA ASN A 373 -14.96 -7.63 -15.70
C ASN A 373 -16.47 -7.48 -15.94
N PHE A 374 -17.01 -6.28 -15.86
CA PHE A 374 -18.40 -6.00 -16.21
C PHE A 374 -18.67 -6.33 -17.68
N ALA A 375 -17.77 -5.90 -18.57
CA ALA A 375 -17.90 -6.12 -20.00
C ALA A 375 -17.93 -7.62 -20.36
N ILE A 376 -17.00 -8.39 -19.80
CA ILE A 376 -16.88 -9.83 -20.05
C ILE A 376 -18.07 -10.59 -19.49
N SER A 377 -18.49 -10.27 -18.27
CA SER A 377 -19.60 -10.94 -17.59
C SER A 377 -20.94 -10.68 -18.30
N ASN A 378 -21.06 -9.56 -19.00
CA ASN A 378 -22.28 -9.15 -19.71
C ASN A 378 -22.13 -9.13 -21.24
N TRP A 379 -21.09 -9.80 -21.77
CA TRP A 379 -20.67 -9.69 -23.17
C TRP A 379 -21.82 -9.82 -24.17
N MET A 380 -22.66 -10.84 -24.02
CA MET A 380 -23.78 -11.11 -24.95
C MET A 380 -24.82 -9.98 -24.99
N LYS A 381 -24.97 -9.22 -23.91
CA LYS A 381 -25.91 -8.11 -23.82
C LYS A 381 -25.33 -6.82 -24.40
N ILE A 382 -24.02 -6.60 -24.22
CA ILE A 382 -23.39 -5.31 -24.53
C ILE A 382 -22.67 -5.28 -25.88
N ARG A 383 -22.29 -6.43 -26.46
CA ARG A 383 -21.43 -6.50 -27.66
C ARG A 383 -21.96 -5.74 -28.90
N ASN A 384 -23.25 -5.46 -28.94
CA ASN A 384 -23.90 -4.75 -30.05
C ASN A 384 -24.52 -3.40 -29.61
N THR A 385 -24.18 -2.89 -28.42
CA THR A 385 -24.70 -1.61 -27.92
C THR A 385 -23.85 -0.43 -28.39
N GLU A 386 -24.39 0.77 -28.26
CA GLU A 386 -23.67 2.00 -28.61
C GLU A 386 -22.40 2.19 -27.76
N ASN A 387 -22.46 1.88 -26.47
CA ASN A 387 -21.31 1.90 -25.55
C ASN A 387 -20.16 1.00 -26.06
N MET A 388 -20.47 -0.18 -26.60
CA MET A 388 -19.42 -1.03 -27.20
C MET A 388 -18.84 -0.39 -28.46
N LYS A 389 -19.66 0.23 -29.31
CA LYS A 389 -19.13 0.97 -30.48
C LYS A 389 -18.19 2.09 -30.05
N GLN A 390 -18.53 2.84 -29.00
CA GLN A 390 -17.65 3.89 -28.46
C GLN A 390 -16.29 3.34 -27.99
N VAL A 391 -16.28 2.15 -27.35
CA VAL A 391 -15.04 1.46 -26.99
C VAL A 391 -14.23 1.08 -28.24
N MET A 392 -14.89 0.52 -29.27
CA MET A 392 -14.21 0.14 -30.52
C MET A 392 -13.71 1.34 -31.32
N GLU A 393 -14.40 2.48 -31.23
CA GLU A 393 -14.07 3.73 -31.92
C GLU A 393 -12.99 4.56 -31.20
N CYS A 394 -12.54 4.15 -30.01
CA CYS A 394 -11.50 4.88 -29.28
C CYS A 394 -10.15 4.92 -30.00
N GLY A 395 -9.95 4.05 -31.01
CA GLY A 395 -8.77 4.03 -31.89
C GLY A 395 -7.50 3.50 -31.23
N ASN A 396 -7.54 3.11 -29.95
CA ASN A 396 -6.41 2.49 -29.26
C ASN A 396 -6.47 0.97 -29.41
N MET A 397 -5.64 0.44 -30.30
CA MET A 397 -5.62 -1.00 -30.61
C MET A 397 -5.21 -1.86 -29.41
N ASP A 398 -4.32 -1.38 -28.53
CA ASP A 398 -3.88 -2.13 -27.37
C ASP A 398 -5.02 -2.35 -26.37
N TRP A 399 -5.88 -1.34 -26.19
CA TRP A 399 -7.06 -1.42 -25.32
C TRP A 399 -8.11 -2.39 -25.88
N ILE A 400 -8.34 -2.32 -27.19
CA ILE A 400 -9.25 -3.24 -27.88
C ILE A 400 -8.69 -4.67 -27.80
N GLU A 401 -7.40 -4.86 -28.06
CA GLU A 401 -6.74 -6.15 -27.93
C GLU A 401 -6.86 -6.71 -26.51
N GLU A 402 -6.62 -5.90 -25.47
CA GLU A 402 -6.78 -6.32 -24.08
C GLU A 402 -8.20 -6.82 -23.80
N LEU A 403 -9.23 -6.09 -24.25
CA LEU A 403 -10.63 -6.49 -24.07
C LEU A 403 -10.94 -7.83 -24.77
N ILE A 404 -10.49 -7.99 -26.01
CA ILE A 404 -10.70 -9.21 -26.80
C ILE A 404 -9.93 -10.39 -26.19
N ILE A 405 -8.65 -10.21 -25.86
CA ILE A 405 -7.83 -11.24 -25.22
C ILE A 405 -8.49 -11.69 -23.92
N LYS A 406 -8.90 -10.75 -23.09
CA LYS A 406 -9.50 -11.08 -21.80
C LYS A 406 -10.84 -11.80 -21.96
N LYS A 407 -11.62 -11.50 -23.00
CA LYS A 407 -12.87 -12.22 -23.30
C LYS A 407 -12.66 -13.66 -23.79
N PHE A 408 -11.67 -13.90 -24.64
CA PHE A 408 -11.50 -15.19 -25.33
C PHE A 408 -10.46 -16.11 -24.70
N PHE A 409 -9.50 -15.57 -23.95
CA PHE A 409 -8.33 -16.31 -23.45
C PHE A 409 -8.12 -16.22 -21.94
N SER A 410 -8.96 -15.51 -21.17
CA SER A 410 -8.91 -15.62 -19.70
C SER A 410 -9.49 -16.95 -19.22
N PRO A 411 -8.92 -17.61 -18.18
CA PRO A 411 -9.30 -18.96 -17.73
C PRO A 411 -10.72 -19.14 -17.13
N ILE A 412 -11.63 -18.18 -17.31
CA ILE A 412 -12.98 -18.23 -16.75
C ILE A 412 -13.96 -17.98 -17.88
N ASN A 413 -14.34 -19.06 -18.59
CA ASN A 413 -15.63 -19.26 -19.27
C ASN A 413 -15.69 -20.56 -20.10
N ASN A 414 -15.19 -21.68 -19.55
CA ASN A 414 -15.63 -23.02 -19.97
C ASN A 414 -16.66 -23.58 -18.96
N VAL A 415 -17.68 -22.78 -18.64
CA VAL A 415 -18.91 -23.27 -18.01
C VAL A 415 -20.08 -22.92 -18.92
N TYR A 416 -20.05 -23.49 -20.12
CA TYR A 416 -21.24 -23.92 -20.85
C TYR A 416 -20.82 -25.11 -21.70
N ASN A 417 -21.02 -26.30 -21.14
CA ASN A 417 -21.21 -27.56 -21.87
C ASN A 417 -21.97 -28.50 -20.93
N TYR A 418 -23.29 -28.34 -20.88
CA TYR A 418 -24.33 -29.33 -21.22
C TYR A 418 -25.70 -28.82 -20.78
#